data_AF-A0A2E7EMR4-F1
#
_entry.id   AF-A0A2E7EMR4-F1
#
_cell.length_a   1.000
_cell.length_b   1.000
_cell.length_c   1.000
_cell.angle_alpha   90.00
_cell.angle_beta   90.00
_cell.angle_gamma   90.00
#
_symmetry.space_group_name_H-M   'P 1'
#
loop_
_entity.id
_entity.type
_entity.pdbx_description
1 polymer ?
#
loop_
_entity_poly.entity_id
_entity_poly.type
_entity_poly.pdbx_seq_one_letter_code
_entity_poly.pdbx_strand_id
1 'polypeptide(L)'
;MYKLLLCVRYLRTRYIALASIISVTLGVATMIVVNSVMCGFQHEMHKRLHGILSDIVVEAHSMEGIQDPESLVEEIRDEIGDDLVGMTATVHIPAMLSFKVRGQWMTKQVNLIGIDEKSYANVSEFGKYLLHPENRKQLSFDLHERGYDPRLREAGWAYRRMKVAQERYYEEQMRKLEAASAGESTHETVATATTDEDSGDDLPFNFEIGQDPFLEADEENDARTFDAMTQQHVGIVLGIATSNIRHRASDGEIVDLFLCKPGDDVKVTFPTAGTPPQAVSANFTVCDFYESKMSEYDSTFAFIPIGQLQYLRGMIDPQTGAGAVSSIQIKLKEGADLNAARDSLRERFPAEVFPYRVQTWKDMQGPLLAAVQMETTILNILLFLIIAVAGFGILATFFMIVVEKTRDIGILKSLGATSRGVMSIFLGYGLSLGCVGSGVGMVLGLLFVVNINRVADVLETITGREVFDPTIYYFQEIPTIIQAHTVAWIVAGAMLIAVMASVLPALRAARMHPVEALRYE
;
A
#
# COMPACT_ATOMS: atom_id res chain seq x y z
N MET A 1 -53.69 10.25 -16.07
CA MET A 1 -53.11 11.62 -15.97
C MET A 1 -53.47 12.35 -14.68
N TYR A 2 -54.73 12.45 -14.26
CA TYR A 2 -55.14 13.31 -13.12
C TYR A 2 -54.52 12.93 -11.75
N LYS A 3 -54.34 11.62 -11.47
CA LYS A 3 -53.71 11.15 -10.23
C LYS A 3 -52.26 11.64 -10.06
N LEU A 4 -51.49 11.66 -11.16
CA LEU A 4 -50.08 12.05 -11.16
C LEU A 4 -49.95 13.58 -10.94
N LEU A 5 -50.86 14.35 -11.52
CA LEU A 5 -50.94 15.81 -11.37
C LEU A 5 -51.28 16.23 -9.93
N LEU A 6 -52.20 15.51 -9.27
CA LEU A 6 -52.51 15.70 -7.86
C LEU A 6 -51.32 15.37 -6.95
N CYS A 7 -50.62 14.25 -7.19
CA CYS A 7 -49.42 13.89 -6.41
C CYS A 7 -48.35 14.98 -6.47
N VAL A 8 -48.06 15.52 -7.66
CA VAL A 8 -47.04 16.56 -7.86
C VAL A 8 -47.42 17.87 -7.16
N ARG A 9 -48.68 18.30 -7.26
CA ARG A 9 -49.15 19.53 -6.60
C ARG A 9 -49.10 19.42 -5.08
N TYR A 10 -49.39 18.24 -4.53
CA TYR A 10 -49.27 17.95 -3.11
C TYR A 10 -47.80 17.92 -2.63
N LEU A 11 -46.87 17.45 -3.46
CA LEU A 11 -45.43 17.44 -3.15
C LEU A 11 -44.86 18.85 -2.96
N ARG A 12 -45.34 19.83 -3.74
CA ARG A 12 -44.75 21.17 -3.80
C ARG A 12 -45.26 22.13 -2.71
N THR A 13 -46.31 21.78 -1.98
CA THR A 13 -47.00 22.71 -1.06
C THR A 13 -46.72 22.48 0.43
N ARG A 14 -45.95 21.47 0.84
CA ARG A 14 -45.63 21.24 2.26
C ARG A 14 -44.17 20.88 2.52
N TYR A 15 -43.53 21.62 3.42
CA TYR A 15 -42.16 21.39 3.93
C TYR A 15 -41.96 19.97 4.50
N ILE A 16 -43.02 19.35 5.01
CA ILE A 16 -43.01 18.00 5.58
C ILE A 16 -42.61 16.95 4.54
N ALA A 17 -43.10 17.05 3.29
CA ALA A 17 -42.74 16.12 2.22
C ALA A 17 -41.28 16.29 1.77
N LEU A 18 -40.79 17.52 1.74
CA LEU A 18 -39.39 17.84 1.45
C LEU A 18 -38.44 17.23 2.48
N ALA A 19 -38.80 17.25 3.77
CA ALA A 19 -38.00 16.65 4.83
C ALA A 19 -37.79 15.13 4.61
N SER A 20 -38.82 14.40 4.20
CA SER A 20 -38.67 12.97 3.86
C SER A 20 -37.80 12.75 2.62
N ILE A 21 -37.96 13.58 1.58
CA ILE A 21 -37.14 13.46 0.36
C ILE A 21 -35.67 13.68 0.72
N ILE A 22 -35.35 14.69 1.53
CA ILE A 22 -33.98 14.97 1.98
C ILE A 22 -33.42 13.80 2.79
N SER A 23 -34.21 13.23 3.71
CA SER A 23 -33.78 12.07 4.50
C SER A 23 -33.45 10.86 3.61
N VAL A 24 -34.31 10.52 2.64
CA VAL A 24 -34.07 9.42 1.68
C VAL A 24 -32.87 9.73 0.78
N THR A 25 -32.78 10.97 0.29
CA THR A 25 -31.69 11.44 -0.57
C THR A 25 -30.34 11.28 0.13
N LEU A 26 -30.24 11.75 1.38
CA LEU A 26 -29.03 11.66 2.17
C LEU A 26 -28.67 10.20 2.47
N GLY A 27 -29.65 9.37 2.86
CA GLY A 27 -29.41 7.95 3.11
C GLY A 27 -28.88 7.20 1.90
N VAL A 28 -29.49 7.40 0.72
CA VAL A 28 -29.07 6.77 -0.53
C VAL A 28 -27.72 7.30 -1.00
N ALA A 29 -27.49 8.62 -0.94
CA ALA A 29 -26.22 9.22 -1.33
C ALA A 29 -25.07 8.70 -0.46
N THR A 30 -25.22 8.73 0.87
CA THR A 30 -24.21 8.22 1.82
C THR A 30 -23.93 6.74 1.59
N MET A 31 -24.96 5.92 1.34
CA MET A 31 -24.80 4.50 1.06
C MET A 31 -23.97 4.23 -0.20
N ILE A 32 -24.24 4.98 -1.27
CA ILE A 32 -23.48 4.88 -2.51
C ILE A 32 -22.03 5.29 -2.30
N VAL A 33 -21.79 6.39 -1.59
CA VAL A 33 -20.43 6.88 -1.31
C VAL A 33 -19.64 5.86 -0.51
N VAL A 34 -20.17 5.44 0.65
CA VAL A 34 -19.49 4.48 1.54
C VAL A 34 -19.19 3.17 0.81
N ASN A 35 -20.17 2.59 0.12
CA ASN A 35 -19.97 1.34 -0.58
C ASN A 35 -18.94 1.47 -1.73
N SER A 36 -18.94 2.59 -2.46
CA SER A 36 -18.02 2.79 -3.58
C SER A 36 -16.58 2.96 -3.11
N VAL A 37 -16.35 3.71 -2.02
CA VAL A 37 -15.03 3.88 -1.40
C VAL A 37 -14.53 2.56 -0.85
N MET A 38 -15.38 1.83 -0.11
CA MET A 38 -14.98 0.54 0.47
C MET A 38 -14.65 -0.50 -0.58
N CYS A 39 -15.48 -0.62 -1.61
CA CYS A 39 -15.19 -1.54 -2.72
C CYS A 39 -13.87 -1.16 -3.42
N GLY A 40 -13.62 0.13 -3.60
CA GLY A 40 -12.37 0.62 -4.19
C GLY A 40 -11.15 0.26 -3.34
N PHE A 41 -11.21 0.57 -2.04
CA PHE A 41 -10.15 0.29 -1.09
C PHE A 41 -9.83 -1.21 -1.01
N GLN A 42 -10.86 -2.05 -0.83
CA GLN A 42 -10.71 -3.50 -0.78
C GLN A 42 -10.08 -4.06 -2.05
N HIS A 43 -10.56 -3.62 -3.22
CA HIS A 43 -10.03 -4.08 -4.49
C HIS A 43 -8.58 -3.68 -4.68
N GLU A 44 -8.24 -2.42 -4.39
CA GLU A 44 -6.88 -1.91 -4.56
C GLU A 44 -5.91 -2.58 -3.58
N MET A 45 -6.31 -2.77 -2.31
CA MET A 45 -5.54 -3.56 -1.35
C MET A 45 -5.32 -4.99 -1.83
N HIS A 46 -6.39 -5.68 -2.22
CA HIS A 46 -6.32 -7.08 -2.67
C HIS A 46 -5.41 -7.25 -3.88
N LYS A 47 -5.57 -6.38 -4.88
CA LYS A 47 -4.80 -6.39 -6.12
C LYS A 47 -3.31 -6.18 -5.86
N ARG A 48 -2.96 -5.24 -5.00
CA ARG A 48 -1.56 -4.96 -4.66
C ARG A 48 -0.93 -6.08 -3.84
N LEU A 49 -1.63 -6.61 -2.82
CA LEU A 49 -1.12 -7.75 -2.04
C LEU A 49 -0.87 -8.97 -2.93
N HIS A 50 -1.79 -9.25 -3.86
CA HIS A 50 -1.67 -10.33 -4.83
C HIS A 50 -0.58 -10.09 -5.89
N GLY A 51 -0.25 -8.85 -6.22
CA GLY A 51 0.80 -8.52 -7.18
C GLY A 51 2.21 -8.74 -6.63
N ILE A 52 2.41 -8.49 -5.34
CA ILE A 52 3.73 -8.59 -4.70
C ILE A 52 4.04 -10.05 -4.34
N LEU A 53 3.07 -10.74 -3.76
CA LEU A 53 3.20 -12.12 -3.31
C LEU A 53 2.88 -13.11 -4.43
N SER A 54 3.46 -14.30 -4.38
CA SER A 54 3.03 -15.42 -5.20
C SER A 54 1.70 -16.00 -4.71
N ASP A 55 1.03 -16.79 -5.55
CA ASP A 55 -0.30 -17.30 -5.25
C ASP A 55 -0.30 -18.28 -4.08
N ILE A 56 0.66 -19.21 -4.12
CA ILE A 56 0.92 -20.22 -3.10
C ILE A 56 2.42 -20.23 -2.80
N VAL A 57 2.74 -20.36 -1.52
CA VAL A 57 4.10 -20.52 -1.02
C VAL A 57 4.19 -21.84 -0.27
N VAL A 58 5.18 -22.65 -0.62
CA VAL A 58 5.60 -23.83 0.14
C VAL A 58 6.86 -23.44 0.90
N GLU A 59 6.77 -23.28 2.21
CA GLU A 59 7.87 -22.80 3.06
C GLU A 59 8.37 -23.90 4.00
N ALA A 60 9.68 -24.03 4.14
CA ALA A 60 10.27 -24.94 5.12
C ALA A 60 10.24 -24.36 6.54
N HIS A 61 9.97 -25.23 7.51
CA HIS A 61 10.07 -24.89 8.92
C HIS A 61 11.51 -24.80 9.44
N SER A 62 12.45 -25.47 8.77
CA SER A 62 13.85 -25.52 9.18
C SER A 62 14.65 -24.33 8.65
N MET A 63 15.57 -23.80 9.47
CA MET A 63 16.58 -22.80 9.07
C MET A 63 17.51 -23.32 7.96
N GLU A 64 17.67 -24.64 7.86
CA GLU A 64 18.45 -25.33 6.82
C GLU A 64 17.73 -25.31 5.46
N GLY A 65 16.41 -25.10 5.45
CA GLY A 65 15.61 -25.07 4.24
C GLY A 65 15.32 -26.45 3.65
N ILE A 66 14.82 -26.44 2.42
CA ILE A 66 14.54 -27.57 1.54
C ILE A 66 15.86 -27.92 0.84
N GLN A 67 16.42 -29.09 1.16
CA GLN A 67 17.73 -29.53 0.64
C GLN A 67 17.70 -29.88 -0.86
N ASP A 68 16.63 -30.52 -1.32
CA ASP A 68 16.42 -30.87 -2.72
C ASP A 68 15.20 -30.13 -3.28
N PRO A 69 15.36 -28.87 -3.69
CA PRO A 69 14.27 -28.10 -4.25
C PRO A 69 13.81 -28.61 -5.62
N GLU A 70 14.69 -29.22 -6.41
CA GLU A 70 14.34 -29.64 -7.78
C GLU A 70 13.34 -30.80 -7.76
N SER A 71 13.58 -31.83 -6.94
CA SER A 71 12.62 -32.93 -6.76
C SER A 71 11.27 -32.42 -6.26
N LEU A 72 11.27 -31.49 -5.30
CA LEU A 72 10.02 -30.94 -4.77
C LEU A 72 9.26 -30.11 -5.82
N VAL A 73 9.96 -29.34 -6.66
CA VAL A 73 9.36 -28.62 -7.78
C VAL A 73 8.72 -29.60 -8.78
N GLU A 74 9.36 -30.72 -9.09
CA GLU A 74 8.76 -31.74 -9.97
C GLU A 74 7.49 -32.34 -9.35
N GLU A 75 7.52 -32.72 -8.06
CA GLU A 75 6.33 -33.27 -7.40
C GLU A 75 5.18 -32.26 -7.30
N ILE A 76 5.48 -30.98 -7.04
CA ILE A 76 4.47 -29.90 -7.05
C ILE A 76 3.88 -29.71 -8.44
N ARG A 77 4.71 -29.81 -9.49
CA ARG A 77 4.26 -29.69 -10.88
C ARG A 77 3.28 -30.81 -11.24
N ASP A 78 3.58 -32.03 -10.85
CA ASP A 78 2.74 -33.19 -11.12
C ASP A 78 1.39 -33.10 -10.38
N GLU A 79 1.39 -32.58 -9.16
CA GLU A 79 0.18 -32.44 -8.34
C GLU A 79 -0.75 -31.32 -8.82
N ILE A 80 -0.21 -30.14 -9.16
CA ILE A 80 -1.01 -29.00 -9.66
C ILE A 80 -1.43 -29.20 -11.12
N GLY A 81 -0.58 -29.84 -11.92
CA GLY A 81 -0.81 -30.11 -13.33
C GLY A 81 -0.97 -28.84 -14.17
N ASP A 82 -2.02 -28.80 -14.98
CA ASP A 82 -2.23 -27.77 -15.99
C ASP A 82 -2.46 -26.37 -15.41
N ASP A 83 -2.89 -26.23 -14.16
CA ASP A 83 -3.17 -24.90 -13.57
C ASP A 83 -1.91 -24.13 -13.19
N LEU A 84 -0.74 -24.75 -13.29
CA LEU A 84 0.54 -24.13 -13.00
C LEU A 84 1.00 -23.20 -14.12
N VAL A 85 1.32 -21.94 -13.78
CA VAL A 85 1.96 -20.97 -14.69
C VAL A 85 3.47 -20.97 -14.51
N GLY A 86 3.94 -20.98 -13.26
CA GLY A 86 5.37 -20.94 -12.98
C GLY A 86 5.70 -21.19 -11.51
N MET A 87 6.95 -21.57 -11.27
CA MET A 87 7.51 -21.71 -9.93
C MET A 87 8.89 -21.09 -9.87
N THR A 88 9.25 -20.57 -8.71
CA THR A 88 10.59 -20.05 -8.43
C THR A 88 10.96 -20.42 -7.00
N ALA A 89 12.20 -20.81 -6.79
CA ALA A 89 12.72 -20.99 -5.46
C ALA A 89 13.19 -19.65 -4.89
N THR A 90 13.08 -19.48 -3.57
CA THR A 90 13.55 -18.29 -2.86
C THR A 90 14.16 -18.64 -1.51
N VAL A 91 15.06 -17.78 -1.04
CA VAL A 91 15.59 -17.82 0.33
C VAL A 91 15.13 -16.58 1.07
N HIS A 92 14.29 -16.73 2.09
CA HIS A 92 13.68 -15.66 2.86
C HIS A 92 14.18 -15.69 4.30
N ILE A 93 14.82 -14.62 4.75
CA ILE A 93 15.36 -14.53 6.11
C ILE A 93 15.26 -13.11 6.69
N PRO A 94 15.05 -12.97 8.00
CA PRO A 94 15.19 -11.68 8.65
C PRO A 94 16.66 -11.25 8.70
N ALA A 95 16.91 -9.97 8.48
CA ALA A 95 18.24 -9.36 8.46
C ALA A 95 18.22 -7.93 9.01
N MET A 96 19.42 -7.41 9.32
CA MET A 96 19.63 -6.01 9.64
C MET A 96 20.42 -5.34 8.52
N LEU A 97 19.84 -4.31 7.92
CA LEU A 97 20.46 -3.44 6.94
C LEU A 97 21.10 -2.25 7.66
N SER A 98 22.39 -2.04 7.47
CA SER A 98 23.13 -0.92 8.04
C SER A 98 23.87 -0.15 6.97
N PHE A 99 23.74 1.18 6.99
CA PHE A 99 24.46 2.07 6.08
C PHE A 99 24.83 3.38 6.77
N LYS A 100 25.83 4.08 6.23
CA LYS A 100 26.31 5.34 6.80
C LYS A 100 25.61 6.53 6.16
N VAL A 101 25.03 7.39 6.98
CA VAL A 101 24.44 8.67 6.56
C VAL A 101 25.18 9.78 7.30
N ARG A 102 25.88 10.64 6.55
CA ARG A 102 26.67 11.77 7.12
C ARG A 102 27.63 11.32 8.25
N GLY A 103 28.27 10.17 8.07
CA GLY A 103 29.21 9.60 9.04
C GLY A 103 28.57 8.80 10.20
N GLN A 104 27.25 8.85 10.38
CA GLN A 104 26.55 8.07 11.40
C GLN A 104 25.98 6.77 10.83
N TRP A 105 26.06 5.69 11.59
CA TRP A 105 25.44 4.42 11.22
C TRP A 105 23.93 4.48 11.48
N MET A 106 23.15 4.18 10.44
CA MET A 106 21.72 3.91 10.54
C MET A 106 21.49 2.42 10.31
N THR A 107 20.67 1.82 11.16
CA THR A 107 20.29 0.41 11.05
C THR A 107 18.78 0.29 10.92
N LYS A 108 18.33 -0.50 9.95
CA LYS A 108 16.93 -0.84 9.71
C LYS A 108 16.78 -2.36 9.71
N GLN A 109 15.67 -2.85 10.22
CA GLN A 109 15.28 -4.25 10.08
C GLN A 109 14.73 -4.48 8.68
N VAL A 110 15.18 -5.53 8.01
CA VAL A 110 14.68 -5.93 6.68
C VAL A 110 14.47 -7.44 6.61
N ASN A 111 13.56 -7.89 5.76
CA ASN A 111 13.45 -9.25 5.29
C ASN A 111 14.27 -9.33 3.99
N LEU A 112 15.39 -10.06 4.06
CA LEU A 112 16.27 -10.29 2.93
C LEU A 112 15.77 -11.50 2.14
N ILE A 113 15.57 -11.30 0.84
CA ILE A 113 15.05 -12.31 -0.07
C ILE A 113 16.08 -12.58 -1.17
N GLY A 114 16.58 -13.80 -1.21
CA GLY A 114 17.33 -14.35 -2.33
C GLY A 114 16.37 -14.78 -3.43
N ILE A 115 16.44 -14.13 -4.59
CA ILE A 115 15.59 -14.40 -5.74
C ILE A 115 16.43 -14.77 -6.97
N ASP A 116 15.85 -15.56 -7.87
CA ASP A 116 16.43 -15.83 -9.18
C ASP A 116 16.00 -14.75 -10.19
N GLU A 117 16.97 -14.22 -10.93
CA GLU A 117 16.76 -13.12 -11.89
C GLU A 117 15.82 -13.49 -13.03
N LYS A 118 15.81 -14.77 -13.42
CA LYS A 118 15.10 -15.25 -14.62
C LYS A 118 13.69 -15.72 -14.32
N SER A 119 13.50 -16.45 -13.23
CA SER A 119 12.21 -17.09 -12.91
C SER A 119 11.31 -16.24 -12.02
N TYR A 120 11.87 -15.40 -11.15
CA TYR A 120 11.07 -14.68 -10.14
C TYR A 120 10.03 -13.73 -10.75
N ALA A 121 10.39 -13.03 -11.82
CA ALA A 121 9.50 -12.12 -12.54
C ALA A 121 8.30 -12.80 -13.23
N ASN A 122 8.35 -14.12 -13.43
CA ASN A 122 7.24 -14.89 -13.99
C ASN A 122 6.22 -15.33 -12.93
N VAL A 123 6.62 -15.32 -11.65
CA VAL A 123 5.82 -15.83 -10.52
C VAL A 123 5.28 -14.70 -9.64
N SER A 124 5.92 -13.53 -9.66
CA SER A 124 5.50 -12.32 -8.95
C SER A 124 5.51 -11.12 -9.89
N GLU A 125 4.64 -10.14 -9.65
CA GLU A 125 4.66 -8.86 -10.38
C GLU A 125 5.75 -7.90 -9.87
N PHE A 126 6.64 -8.36 -8.99
CA PHE A 126 7.77 -7.62 -8.43
C PHE A 126 8.50 -6.76 -9.47
N GLY A 127 8.76 -7.31 -10.66
CA GLY A 127 9.45 -6.62 -11.74
C GLY A 127 8.80 -5.29 -12.14
N LYS A 128 7.46 -5.17 -12.06
CA LYS A 128 6.73 -3.94 -12.46
C LYS A 128 7.00 -2.76 -11.52
N TYR A 129 7.39 -3.04 -10.28
CA TYR A 129 7.57 -2.08 -9.20
C TYR A 129 9.03 -1.62 -9.04
N LEU A 130 9.95 -2.16 -9.84
CA LEU A 130 11.33 -1.67 -9.89
C LEU A 130 11.36 -0.26 -10.47
N LEU A 131 12.20 0.61 -9.92
CA LEU A 131 12.31 1.99 -10.40
C LEU A 131 13.05 2.06 -11.73
N HIS A 132 14.12 1.27 -11.92
CA HIS A 132 14.90 1.33 -13.14
C HIS A 132 14.12 0.73 -14.34
N PRO A 133 13.94 1.47 -15.46
CA PRO A 133 13.19 1.00 -16.62
C PRO A 133 13.70 -0.30 -17.24
N GLU A 134 15.01 -0.55 -17.21
CA GLU A 134 15.60 -1.78 -17.75
C GLU A 134 15.34 -2.97 -16.83
N ASN A 135 15.45 -2.78 -15.51
CA ASN A 135 15.16 -3.82 -14.53
C ASN A 135 13.68 -4.21 -14.54
N ARG A 136 12.78 -3.30 -14.92
CA ARG A 136 11.35 -3.62 -15.15
C ARG A 136 11.12 -4.58 -16.31
N LYS A 137 12.01 -4.60 -17.31
CA LYS A 137 11.92 -5.53 -18.45
C LYS A 137 12.55 -6.87 -18.10
N GLN A 138 13.75 -6.81 -17.51
CA GLN A 138 14.50 -7.98 -17.08
C GLN A 138 15.30 -7.58 -15.85
N LEU A 139 15.02 -8.25 -14.73
CA LEU A 139 15.72 -8.02 -13.49
C LEU A 139 17.21 -8.32 -13.67
N SER A 140 18.05 -7.37 -13.27
CA SER A 140 19.49 -7.54 -13.09
C SER A 140 19.90 -6.88 -11.77
N PHE A 141 20.84 -7.51 -11.07
CA PHE A 141 21.47 -6.93 -9.89
C PHE A 141 22.72 -6.11 -10.24
N ASP A 142 22.94 -5.79 -11.51
CA ASP A 142 24.03 -4.93 -11.92
C ASP A 142 23.66 -3.44 -11.72
N LEU A 143 24.66 -2.65 -11.38
CA LEU A 143 24.51 -1.20 -11.33
C LEU A 143 24.46 -0.65 -12.76
N HIS A 144 23.51 0.25 -13.03
CA HIS A 144 23.34 0.88 -14.33
C HIS A 144 24.13 2.20 -14.42
N GLU A 145 24.53 2.60 -15.63
CA GLU A 145 25.23 3.87 -15.85
C GLU A 145 24.29 5.08 -15.71
N ARG A 146 23.08 4.99 -16.28
CA ARG A 146 22.07 6.05 -16.33
C ARG A 146 20.68 5.43 -16.45
N GLY A 147 19.62 6.23 -16.34
CA GLY A 147 18.24 5.77 -16.56
C GLY A 147 17.39 5.68 -15.29
N TYR A 148 17.97 6.06 -14.15
CA TYR A 148 17.26 6.13 -12.87
C TYR A 148 16.13 7.17 -12.87
N ASP A 149 15.19 6.99 -11.93
CA ASP A 149 14.07 7.89 -11.67
C ASP A 149 14.54 9.36 -11.59
N PRO A 150 13.75 10.36 -12.04
CA PRO A 150 14.11 11.77 -11.94
C PRO A 150 14.57 12.22 -10.54
N ARG A 151 14.04 11.59 -9.48
CA ARG A 151 14.44 11.83 -8.09
C ARG A 151 15.87 11.35 -7.76
N LEU A 152 16.45 10.51 -8.61
CA LEU A 152 17.74 9.84 -8.46
C LEU A 152 18.66 10.03 -9.68
N ARG A 153 18.55 11.16 -10.40
CA ARG A 153 19.33 11.42 -11.63
C ARG A 153 20.84 11.30 -11.48
N GLU A 154 21.36 11.59 -10.29
CA GLU A 154 22.78 11.50 -10.00
C GLU A 154 23.25 10.07 -9.76
N ALA A 155 22.36 9.11 -9.54
CA ALA A 155 22.70 7.74 -9.15
C ALA A 155 23.33 6.90 -10.28
N GLY A 156 23.93 5.77 -9.91
CA GLY A 156 24.55 4.82 -10.84
C GLY A 156 26.07 4.83 -10.79
N TRP A 157 26.68 4.29 -11.83
CA TRP A 157 28.14 4.14 -11.92
C TRP A 157 28.92 5.45 -11.85
N ALA A 158 28.38 6.53 -12.44
CA ALA A 158 29.00 7.85 -12.36
C ALA A 158 29.14 8.33 -10.91
N TYR A 159 28.09 8.16 -10.11
CA TYR A 159 28.11 8.48 -8.69
C TYR A 159 29.03 7.56 -7.90
N ARG A 160 28.97 6.24 -8.15
CA ARG A 160 29.83 5.29 -7.44
C ARG A 160 31.31 5.57 -7.67
N ARG A 161 31.73 5.83 -8.91
CA ARG A 161 33.12 6.19 -9.24
C ARG A 161 33.56 7.46 -8.51
N MET A 162 32.72 8.49 -8.49
CA MET A 162 33.00 9.74 -7.76
C MET A 162 33.12 9.50 -6.25
N LYS A 163 32.20 8.75 -5.66
CA LYS A 163 32.20 8.43 -4.23
C LYS A 163 33.44 7.62 -3.81
N VAL A 164 33.79 6.59 -4.56
CA VAL A 164 34.97 5.75 -4.30
C VAL A 164 36.25 6.57 -4.39
N ALA A 165 36.36 7.49 -5.35
CA ALA A 165 37.50 8.39 -5.46
C ALA A 165 37.60 9.32 -4.23
N GLN A 166 36.47 9.83 -3.75
CA GLN A 166 36.41 10.66 -2.55
C GLN A 166 36.78 9.89 -1.27
N GLU A 167 36.27 8.67 -1.09
CA GLU A 167 36.59 7.82 0.06
C GLU A 167 38.08 7.47 0.09
N ARG A 168 38.67 7.07 -1.06
CA ARG A 168 40.11 6.83 -1.18
C ARG A 168 40.94 8.05 -0.79
N TYR A 169 40.55 9.23 -1.27
CA TYR A 169 41.23 10.48 -0.91
C TYR A 169 41.22 10.72 0.60
N TYR A 170 40.06 10.57 1.26
CA TYR A 170 39.97 10.71 2.71
C TYR A 170 40.81 9.68 3.47
N GLU A 171 40.80 8.41 3.05
CA GLU A 171 41.63 7.36 3.65
C GLU A 171 43.12 7.65 3.52
N GLU A 172 43.56 8.16 2.36
CA GLU A 172 44.95 8.58 2.16
C GLU A 172 45.35 9.76 3.04
N GLN A 173 44.48 10.77 3.18
CA GLN A 173 44.73 11.91 4.07
C GLN A 173 44.80 11.48 5.53
N MET A 174 43.87 10.63 5.97
CA MET A 174 43.88 10.07 7.33
C MET A 174 45.14 9.24 7.59
N ARG A 175 45.54 8.37 6.64
CA ARG A 175 46.78 7.60 6.77
C ARG A 175 48.01 8.51 6.86
N LYS A 176 48.05 9.61 6.10
CA LYS A 176 49.14 10.61 6.17
C LYS A 176 49.17 11.31 7.53
N LEU A 177 48.01 11.71 8.06
CA LEU A 177 47.86 12.29 9.40
C LEU A 177 48.30 11.31 10.50
N GLU A 178 47.86 10.06 10.42
CA GLU A 178 48.26 8.99 11.35
C GLU A 178 49.77 8.74 11.29
N ALA A 179 50.35 8.66 10.10
CA ALA A 179 51.79 8.49 9.91
C ALA A 179 52.61 9.69 10.44
N ALA A 180 52.12 10.92 10.23
CA ALA A 180 52.73 12.12 10.79
C ALA A 180 52.68 12.13 12.33
N SER A 181 51.52 11.77 12.91
CA SER A 181 51.36 11.67 14.37
C SER A 181 52.17 10.53 14.99
N ALA A 182 52.34 9.42 14.27
CA ALA A 182 53.19 8.32 14.71
C ALA A 182 54.68 8.69 14.66
N GLY A 183 55.10 9.50 13.68
CA GLY A 183 56.46 10.01 13.56
C GLY A 183 56.86 10.99 14.66
N GLU A 184 55.95 11.87 15.10
CA GLU A 184 56.19 12.83 16.20
C GLU A 184 56.37 12.15 17.56
N SER A 185 55.79 10.95 17.78
CA SER A 185 55.89 10.21 19.04
C SER A 185 57.29 9.66 19.37
N THR A 186 58.25 9.76 18.44
CA THR A 186 59.62 9.24 18.60
C THR A 186 60.69 10.28 18.97
N HIS A 187 60.33 11.56 19.10
CA HIS A 187 61.28 12.63 19.45
C HIS A 187 60.72 13.63 20.46
N GLU A 188 60.38 13.17 21.67
CA GLU A 188 60.32 14.07 22.84
C GLU A 188 61.13 13.48 24.01
N THR A 189 62.46 13.48 23.85
CA THR A 189 63.35 13.51 25.00
C THR A 189 63.38 14.94 25.50
N VAL A 190 62.65 15.17 26.59
CA VAL A 190 62.60 16.41 27.36
C VAL A 190 64.02 16.90 27.66
N ALA A 191 64.39 18.06 27.09
CA ALA A 191 65.55 18.84 27.50
C ALA A 191 65.12 20.28 27.78
N THR A 192 65.05 20.59 29.08
CA THR A 192 64.93 21.92 29.69
C THR A 192 66.12 22.83 29.39
N ALA A 193 65.82 24.11 29.09
CA ALA A 193 66.60 25.36 29.29
C ALA A 193 66.29 26.29 28.09
N THR A 194 66.04 27.59 28.17
CA THR A 194 66.08 28.63 29.21
C THR A 194 65.34 29.84 28.60
N THR A 195 64.70 30.64 29.45
CA THR A 195 64.23 31.99 29.11
C THR A 195 65.40 32.90 28.76
N ASP A 196 65.29 33.64 27.66
CA ASP A 196 65.85 35.00 27.53
C ASP A 196 65.03 35.79 26.49
N GLU A 197 64.62 36.99 26.90
CA GLU A 197 64.01 38.04 26.10
C GLU A 197 65.11 38.76 25.30
N ASP A 198 64.97 38.94 23.98
CA ASP A 198 65.19 40.26 23.35
C ASP A 198 64.67 40.31 21.89
N SER A 199 64.24 41.52 21.58
CA SER A 199 63.81 42.20 20.34
C SER A 199 64.27 41.69 18.96
N GLY A 200 63.39 41.91 17.98
CA GLY A 200 63.72 41.93 16.56
C GLY A 200 62.50 41.79 15.66
N ASP A 201 62.03 42.93 15.14
CA ASP A 201 61.15 43.01 13.97
C ASP A 201 61.73 42.17 12.81
N ASP A 202 60.95 41.20 12.32
CA ASP A 202 60.85 40.83 10.91
C ASP A 202 59.90 39.62 10.78
N LEU A 203 58.63 39.86 10.48
CA LEU A 203 57.72 38.83 10.01
C LEU A 203 57.78 38.79 8.47
N PRO A 204 58.34 37.76 7.83
CA PRO A 204 58.12 37.54 6.42
C PRO A 204 56.78 36.81 6.24
N PHE A 205 55.67 37.49 6.50
CA PHE A 205 54.36 37.01 6.04
C PHE A 205 54.20 37.35 4.56
N ASN A 206 54.95 36.64 3.71
CA ASN A 206 54.55 36.47 2.32
C ASN A 206 53.74 35.18 2.24
N PHE A 207 52.42 35.27 2.45
CA PHE A 207 51.50 34.22 1.98
C PHE A 207 51.49 34.31 0.46
N GLU A 208 52.45 33.66 -0.20
CA GLU A 208 52.19 33.19 -1.55
C GLU A 208 50.97 32.29 -1.45
N ILE A 209 49.88 32.73 -2.08
CA ILE A 209 48.73 31.88 -2.37
C ILE A 209 49.30 30.81 -3.29
N GLY A 210 49.76 29.70 -2.70
CA GLY A 210 50.14 28.52 -3.43
C GLY A 210 49.02 28.20 -4.40
N GLN A 211 49.38 27.95 -5.66
CA GLN A 211 48.47 27.48 -6.70
C GLN A 211 47.48 26.49 -6.10
N ASP A 212 46.21 26.68 -6.46
CA ASP A 212 45.13 25.77 -6.10
C ASP A 212 45.56 24.33 -6.42
N PRO A 213 45.76 23.46 -5.40
CA PRO A 213 46.21 22.08 -5.61
C PRO A 213 45.19 21.24 -6.38
N PHE A 214 44.01 21.79 -6.68
CA PHE A 214 42.97 21.19 -7.50
C PHE A 214 43.07 21.53 -9.00
N LEU A 215 43.95 22.44 -9.44
CA LEU A 215 44.07 22.83 -10.86
C LEU A 215 45.13 22.06 -11.66
N GLU A 216 46.11 21.41 -11.03
CA GLU A 216 47.17 20.64 -11.72
C GLU A 216 46.96 19.12 -11.67
N ALA A 217 45.84 18.64 -11.13
CA ALA A 217 45.56 17.21 -10.98
C ALA A 217 44.90 16.56 -12.20
N ASP A 218 44.88 17.22 -13.37
CA ASP A 218 44.02 16.80 -14.50
C ASP A 218 44.71 16.11 -15.70
N GLU A 219 46.04 15.98 -15.77
CA GLU A 219 46.63 15.40 -17.02
C GLU A 219 47.60 14.22 -16.89
N GLU A 220 48.15 13.87 -15.73
CA GLU A 220 49.10 12.73 -15.66
C GLU A 220 48.90 11.87 -14.40
N ASN A 221 47.90 10.98 -14.42
CA ASN A 221 48.04 9.68 -13.77
C ASN A 221 47.01 8.69 -14.31
N ASP A 222 47.43 7.99 -15.35
CA ASP A 222 46.74 6.91 -16.06
C ASP A 222 46.67 5.60 -15.23
N ALA A 223 46.42 5.73 -13.91
CA ALA A 223 46.31 4.64 -12.94
C ALA A 223 45.09 4.81 -12.00
N ARG A 224 44.04 5.49 -12.48
CA ARG A 224 42.76 5.77 -11.78
C ARG A 224 41.66 4.76 -12.15
N THR A 225 42.01 3.51 -12.39
CA THR A 225 41.06 2.47 -12.80
C THR A 225 40.26 1.95 -11.60
N PHE A 226 38.93 2.05 -11.69
CA PHE A 226 38.01 1.33 -10.81
C PHE A 226 38.32 -0.17 -10.89
N ASP A 227 38.61 -0.81 -9.76
CA ASP A 227 38.89 -2.25 -9.73
C ASP A 227 37.59 -3.00 -9.47
N ALA A 228 37.02 -3.56 -10.55
CA ALA A 228 35.77 -4.31 -10.48
C ALA A 228 35.85 -5.51 -9.52
N MET A 229 37.04 -6.09 -9.26
CA MET A 229 37.17 -7.24 -8.36
C MET A 229 37.13 -6.89 -6.87
N THR A 230 37.55 -5.68 -6.49
CA THR A 230 37.56 -5.26 -5.07
C THR A 230 36.45 -4.26 -4.74
N GLN A 231 35.88 -3.60 -5.74
CA GLN A 231 34.99 -2.44 -5.56
C GLN A 231 33.58 -2.65 -6.12
N GLN A 232 33.30 -3.79 -6.73
CA GLN A 232 31.93 -4.20 -7.05
C GLN A 232 31.48 -5.24 -6.02
N HIS A 233 30.52 -4.86 -5.19
CA HIS A 233 29.82 -5.85 -4.37
C HIS A 233 28.62 -6.37 -5.13
N VAL A 234 28.11 -7.53 -4.71
CA VAL A 234 26.89 -8.07 -5.28
C VAL A 234 25.77 -7.04 -5.12
N GLY A 235 24.96 -6.87 -6.16
CA GLY A 235 23.86 -5.92 -6.14
C GLY A 235 22.78 -6.29 -5.14
N ILE A 236 22.19 -5.27 -4.53
CA ILE A 236 20.98 -5.39 -3.71
C ILE A 236 19.93 -4.42 -4.22
N VAL A 237 18.70 -4.90 -4.34
CA VAL A 237 17.53 -4.06 -4.59
C VAL A 237 16.85 -3.81 -3.26
N LEU A 238 16.68 -2.54 -2.89
CA LEU A 238 16.08 -2.16 -1.62
C LEU A 238 14.66 -1.63 -1.81
N GLY A 239 13.77 -1.85 -0.84
CA GLY A 239 12.51 -1.11 -0.81
C GLY A 239 12.78 0.40 -0.63
N ILE A 240 12.06 1.25 -1.37
CA ILE A 240 12.34 2.70 -1.39
C ILE A 240 12.23 3.37 0.00
N ALA A 241 11.37 2.86 0.89
CA ALA A 241 11.20 3.40 2.25
C ALA A 241 12.29 2.93 3.24
N THR A 242 13.14 1.97 2.84
CA THR A 242 14.37 1.67 3.58
C THR A 242 15.42 2.77 3.39
N SER A 243 15.43 3.42 2.23
CA SER A 243 16.49 4.34 1.83
C SER A 243 16.07 5.80 1.83
N ASN A 244 14.78 6.11 1.91
CA ASN A 244 14.30 7.49 1.94
C ASN A 244 13.64 7.88 3.27
N ILE A 245 13.52 9.19 3.46
CA ILE A 245 12.63 9.83 4.43
C ILE A 245 11.76 10.81 3.64
N ARG A 246 10.44 10.70 3.76
CA ARG A 246 9.52 11.70 3.24
C ARG A 246 9.48 12.88 4.18
N HIS A 247 9.81 14.06 3.66
CA HIS A 247 9.78 15.31 4.41
C HIS A 247 8.92 16.34 3.67
N ARG A 248 8.11 17.09 4.41
CA ARG A 248 7.34 18.19 3.84
C ARG A 248 8.16 19.47 3.87
N ALA A 249 8.43 20.03 2.69
CA ALA A 249 9.10 21.32 2.59
C ALA A 249 8.18 22.46 3.07
N SER A 250 8.75 23.64 3.31
CA SER A 250 8.02 24.80 3.85
C SER A 250 6.91 25.32 2.94
N ASP A 251 6.94 24.95 1.66
CA ASP A 251 5.92 25.22 0.63
C ASP A 251 4.76 24.21 0.63
N GLY A 252 4.83 23.17 1.45
CA GLY A 252 3.85 22.10 1.51
C GLY A 252 4.12 20.93 0.58
N GLU A 253 5.14 21.00 -0.30
CA GLU A 253 5.50 19.90 -1.19
C GLU A 253 6.15 18.75 -0.42
N ILE A 254 5.77 17.51 -0.77
CA ILE A 254 6.37 16.30 -0.21
C ILE A 254 7.63 15.98 -1.03
N VAL A 255 8.79 16.07 -0.38
CA VAL A 255 10.08 15.77 -0.98
C VAL A 255 10.62 14.46 -0.40
N ASP A 256 11.03 13.55 -1.27
CA ASP A 256 11.75 12.34 -0.90
C ASP A 256 13.23 12.68 -0.65
N LEU A 257 13.67 12.66 0.61
CA LEU A 257 15.10 12.76 0.96
C LEU A 257 15.70 11.36 0.98
N PHE A 258 16.53 11.05 -0.02
CA PHE A 258 17.27 9.78 -0.07
C PHE A 258 18.47 9.81 0.88
N LEU A 259 18.47 8.90 1.83
CA LEU A 259 19.58 8.62 2.76
C LEU A 259 20.66 7.77 2.09
N CYS A 260 20.27 6.88 1.17
CA CYS A 260 21.18 6.18 0.27
C CYS A 260 20.62 6.17 -1.17
N LYS A 261 21.52 6.09 -2.15
CA LYS A 261 21.24 6.11 -3.59
C LYS A 261 21.82 4.85 -4.26
N PRO A 262 21.34 4.46 -5.45
CA PRO A 262 21.99 3.42 -6.24
C PRO A 262 23.46 3.79 -6.51
N GLY A 263 24.36 2.87 -6.15
CA GLY A 263 25.81 3.06 -6.12
C GLY A 263 26.40 3.12 -4.71
N ASP A 264 25.59 3.31 -3.66
CA ASP A 264 26.03 3.21 -2.27
C ASP A 264 26.22 1.77 -1.81
N ASP A 265 27.15 1.55 -0.87
CA ASP A 265 27.32 0.26 -0.20
C ASP A 265 26.53 0.20 1.10
N VAL A 266 25.91 -0.95 1.32
CA VAL A 266 25.14 -1.28 2.51
C VAL A 266 25.64 -2.58 3.10
N LYS A 267 25.69 -2.65 4.43
CA LYS A 267 26.08 -3.85 5.16
C LYS A 267 24.82 -4.57 5.62
N VAL A 268 24.66 -5.83 5.26
CA VAL A 268 23.52 -6.65 5.68
C VAL A 268 24.02 -7.74 6.62
N THR A 269 23.39 -7.88 7.78
CA THR A 269 23.74 -8.88 8.81
C THR A 269 22.58 -9.84 9.02
N PHE A 270 22.84 -11.13 8.93
CA PHE A 270 21.83 -12.19 8.98
C PHE A 270 22.38 -13.52 9.54
N PRO A 271 21.51 -14.44 10.00
CA PRO A 271 21.95 -15.74 10.51
C PRO A 271 22.27 -16.76 9.40
N THR A 272 23.26 -17.61 9.63
CA THR A 272 23.55 -18.80 8.81
C THR A 272 22.46 -19.87 8.92
N ALA A 273 22.52 -20.88 8.04
CA ALA A 273 21.64 -22.03 8.07
C ALA A 273 22.05 -23.12 9.08
N GLY A 274 23.32 -23.10 9.53
CA GLY A 274 23.87 -24.09 10.46
C GLY A 274 23.26 -24.03 11.87
N THR A 275 23.39 -25.13 12.60
CA THR A 275 22.95 -25.25 14.00
C THR A 275 24.17 -25.35 14.94
N PRO A 276 24.36 -24.42 15.90
CA PRO A 276 23.59 -23.20 16.13
C PRO A 276 23.85 -22.11 15.07
N PRO A 277 22.88 -21.21 14.80
CA PRO A 277 23.03 -20.15 13.81
C PRO A 277 24.05 -19.11 14.26
N GLN A 278 24.88 -18.65 13.32
CA GLN A 278 25.87 -17.60 13.55
C GLN A 278 25.53 -16.37 12.71
N ALA A 279 25.82 -15.19 13.24
CA ALA A 279 25.62 -13.94 12.50
C ALA A 279 26.73 -13.76 11.47
N VAL A 280 26.35 -13.60 10.20
CA VAL A 280 27.22 -13.26 9.08
C VAL A 280 26.85 -11.86 8.61
N SER A 281 27.86 -11.05 8.32
CA SER A 281 27.67 -9.76 7.67
C SER A 281 28.35 -9.75 6.30
N ALA A 282 27.67 -9.22 5.30
CA ALA A 282 28.24 -8.98 3.98
C ALA A 282 27.90 -7.56 3.50
N ASN A 283 28.76 -7.01 2.63
CA ASN A 283 28.51 -5.73 1.98
C ASN A 283 27.89 -5.99 0.60
N PHE A 284 26.93 -5.14 0.24
CA PHE A 284 26.23 -5.16 -1.04
C PHE A 284 26.17 -3.74 -1.60
N THR A 285 26.15 -3.61 -2.93
CA THR A 285 25.99 -2.31 -3.59
C THR A 285 24.53 -2.13 -4.00
N VAL A 286 23.91 -1.02 -3.62
CA VAL A 286 22.52 -0.73 -4.02
C VAL A 286 22.47 -0.53 -5.53
N CYS A 287 21.75 -1.40 -6.23
CA CYS A 287 21.66 -1.35 -7.70
C CYS A 287 20.37 -0.66 -8.17
N ASP A 288 19.27 -0.87 -7.44
CA ASP A 288 17.96 -0.30 -7.75
C ASP A 288 17.09 -0.21 -6.48
N PHE A 289 15.96 0.47 -6.60
CA PHE A 289 14.90 0.45 -5.60
C PHE A 289 13.61 -0.14 -6.14
N TYR A 290 12.81 -0.65 -5.22
CA TYR A 290 11.46 -1.16 -5.44
C TYR A 290 10.45 -0.25 -4.74
N GLU A 291 9.38 0.12 -5.44
CA GLU A 291 8.28 0.97 -4.93
C GLU A 291 6.92 0.32 -5.24
N SER A 292 6.40 -0.46 -4.29
CA SER A 292 5.06 -1.06 -4.35
C SER A 292 3.92 -0.12 -3.98
N LYS A 293 4.27 1.08 -3.49
CA LYS A 293 3.34 2.05 -2.88
C LYS A 293 2.75 1.56 -1.55
N MET A 294 3.16 0.40 -1.03
CA MET A 294 2.83 -0.08 0.30
C MET A 294 4.06 0.12 1.20
N SER A 295 4.02 1.11 2.08
CA SER A 295 5.21 1.49 2.85
C SER A 295 5.67 0.39 3.83
N GLU A 296 4.80 -0.50 4.29
CA GLU A 296 5.23 -1.67 5.07
C GLU A 296 6.14 -2.60 4.24
N TYR A 297 5.80 -2.85 2.98
CA TYR A 297 6.61 -3.65 2.06
C TYR A 297 7.86 -2.90 1.61
N ASP A 298 7.71 -1.62 1.26
CA ASP A 298 8.81 -0.78 0.79
C ASP A 298 9.83 -0.46 1.90
N SER A 299 9.49 -0.66 3.18
CA SER A 299 10.39 -0.42 4.31
C SER A 299 11.00 -1.68 4.91
N THR A 300 10.50 -2.87 4.52
CA THR A 300 10.94 -4.13 5.09
C THR A 300 11.66 -5.02 4.09
N PHE A 301 11.37 -5.00 2.79
CA PHE A 301 11.98 -5.95 1.87
C PHE A 301 13.29 -5.47 1.23
N ALA A 302 14.22 -6.41 1.07
CA ALA A 302 15.45 -6.25 0.32
C ALA A 302 15.73 -7.53 -0.48
N PHE A 303 16.17 -7.39 -1.73
CA PHE A 303 16.36 -8.51 -2.65
C PHE A 303 17.80 -8.61 -3.12
N ILE A 304 18.33 -9.84 -3.17
CA ILE A 304 19.67 -10.15 -3.68
C ILE A 304 19.61 -11.42 -4.55
N PRO A 305 20.66 -11.73 -5.34
CA PRO A 305 20.75 -13.00 -6.04
C PRO A 305 20.66 -14.19 -5.08
N ILE A 306 19.81 -15.16 -5.39
CA ILE A 306 19.61 -16.35 -4.55
C ILE A 306 20.91 -17.11 -4.29
N GLY A 307 21.76 -17.27 -5.31
CA GLY A 307 23.04 -18.00 -5.18
C GLY A 307 23.99 -17.35 -4.19
N GLN A 308 24.03 -16.00 -4.14
CA GLN A 308 24.85 -15.29 -3.17
C GLN A 308 24.35 -15.51 -1.75
N LEU A 309 23.03 -15.49 -1.55
CA LEU A 309 22.45 -15.71 -0.22
C LEU A 309 22.66 -17.15 0.25
N GLN A 310 22.49 -18.13 -0.64
CA GLN A 310 22.74 -19.54 -0.35
C GLN A 310 24.21 -19.77 0.05
N TYR A 311 25.15 -19.19 -0.70
CA TYR A 311 26.57 -19.27 -0.40
C TYR A 311 26.90 -18.67 0.98
N LEU A 312 26.45 -17.45 1.25
CA LEU A 312 26.74 -16.76 2.52
C LEU A 312 26.09 -17.46 3.74
N ARG A 313 24.97 -18.16 3.55
CA ARG A 313 24.33 -18.93 4.63
C ARG A 313 24.90 -20.34 4.80
N GLY A 314 25.75 -20.81 3.89
CA GLY A 314 26.26 -22.18 3.88
C GLY A 314 25.18 -23.21 3.51
N MET A 315 24.26 -22.85 2.62
CA MET A 315 23.15 -23.69 2.16
C MET A 315 23.48 -24.50 0.90
N ILE A 316 24.72 -24.44 0.43
CA ILE A 316 25.15 -25.17 -0.76
C ILE A 316 25.77 -26.49 -0.29
N ASP A 317 25.21 -27.60 -0.73
CA ASP A 317 25.76 -28.92 -0.46
C ASP A 317 27.14 -29.07 -1.13
N PRO A 318 28.21 -29.34 -0.36
CA PRO A 318 29.56 -29.50 -0.90
C PRO A 318 29.73 -30.66 -1.89
N GLN A 319 28.86 -31.67 -1.86
CA GLN A 319 28.98 -32.85 -2.72
C GLN A 319 28.22 -32.71 -4.04
N THR A 320 26.99 -32.21 -3.97
CA THR A 320 26.09 -32.09 -5.14
C THR A 320 26.17 -30.71 -5.78
N GLY A 321 26.60 -29.69 -5.03
CA GLY A 321 26.52 -28.29 -5.44
C GLY A 321 25.09 -27.74 -5.42
N ALA A 322 24.10 -28.53 -4.99
CA ALA A 322 22.72 -28.10 -4.90
C ALA A 322 22.54 -27.10 -3.77
N GLY A 323 21.87 -25.98 -4.06
CA GLY A 323 21.56 -24.96 -3.07
C GLY A 323 20.21 -25.22 -2.42
N ALA A 324 20.19 -25.40 -1.10
CA ALA A 324 18.95 -25.47 -0.34
C ALA A 324 18.20 -24.14 -0.36
N VAL A 325 16.87 -24.18 -0.22
CA VAL A 325 16.00 -22.98 -0.33
C VAL A 325 15.02 -22.91 0.83
N SER A 326 14.59 -21.72 1.24
CA SER A 326 13.60 -21.63 2.34
C SER A 326 12.18 -21.89 1.84
N SER A 327 11.89 -21.50 0.62
CA SER A 327 10.53 -21.57 0.08
C SER A 327 10.50 -21.70 -1.43
N ILE A 328 9.43 -22.31 -1.93
CA ILE A 328 9.06 -22.35 -3.34
C ILE A 328 7.81 -21.52 -3.51
N GLN A 329 7.90 -20.53 -4.39
CA GLN A 329 6.80 -19.65 -4.78
C GLN A 329 6.14 -20.19 -6.04
N ILE A 330 4.82 -20.21 -6.06
CA ILE A 330 4.02 -20.82 -7.11
C ILE A 330 3.00 -19.80 -7.64
N LYS A 331 2.90 -19.70 -8.97
CA LYS A 331 1.90 -18.91 -9.67
C LYS A 331 0.96 -19.84 -10.43
N LEU A 332 -0.34 -19.62 -10.25
CA LEU A 332 -1.40 -20.36 -10.91
C LEU A 332 -2.02 -19.54 -12.05
N LYS A 333 -2.77 -20.21 -12.92
CA LYS A 333 -3.56 -19.58 -13.97
C LYS A 333 -4.60 -18.63 -13.37
N GLU A 334 -4.88 -17.56 -14.09
CA GLU A 334 -5.90 -16.60 -13.68
C GLU A 334 -7.27 -17.29 -13.56
N GLY A 335 -7.89 -17.19 -12.39
CA GLY A 335 -9.17 -17.85 -12.07
C GLY A 335 -9.06 -19.26 -11.50
N ALA A 336 -7.86 -19.82 -11.34
CA ALA A 336 -7.66 -21.08 -10.62
C ALA A 336 -8.06 -20.96 -9.14
N ASP A 337 -8.57 -22.04 -8.56
CA ASP A 337 -8.94 -22.07 -7.14
C ASP A 337 -7.69 -22.28 -6.27
N LEU A 338 -7.20 -21.17 -5.72
CA LEU A 338 -6.05 -21.14 -4.81
C LEU A 338 -6.22 -22.08 -3.61
N ASN A 339 -7.43 -22.20 -3.07
CA ASN A 339 -7.67 -23.03 -1.89
C ASN A 339 -7.64 -24.51 -2.26
N ALA A 340 -8.24 -24.88 -3.39
CA ALA A 340 -8.21 -26.26 -3.88
C ALA A 340 -6.78 -26.73 -4.14
N ALA A 341 -5.96 -25.90 -4.83
CA ALA A 341 -4.56 -26.21 -5.09
C ALA A 341 -3.74 -26.30 -3.79
N ARG A 342 -3.96 -25.38 -2.83
CA ARG A 342 -3.33 -25.46 -1.50
C ARG A 342 -3.71 -26.75 -0.77
N ASP A 343 -4.98 -27.13 -0.80
CA ASP A 343 -5.47 -28.28 -0.05
C ASP A 343 -4.98 -29.60 -0.65
N SER A 344 -4.90 -29.71 -1.98
CA SER A 344 -4.25 -30.85 -2.66
C SER A 344 -2.76 -30.94 -2.32
N LEU A 345 -2.02 -29.82 -2.34
CA LEU A 345 -0.61 -29.82 -1.90
C LEU A 345 -0.44 -30.20 -0.42
N ARG A 346 -1.37 -29.82 0.46
CA ARG A 346 -1.35 -30.23 1.88
C ARG A 346 -1.66 -31.70 2.07
N GLU A 347 -2.52 -32.27 1.23
CA GLU A 347 -2.81 -33.70 1.23
C GLU A 347 -1.60 -34.51 0.75
N ARG A 348 -0.90 -34.01 -0.27
CA ARG A 348 0.33 -34.61 -0.79
C ARG A 348 1.51 -34.48 0.18
N PHE A 349 1.67 -33.30 0.79
CA PHE A 349 2.74 -32.98 1.73
C PHE A 349 2.18 -32.66 3.12
N PRO A 350 1.70 -33.67 3.86
CA PRO A 350 1.14 -33.45 5.19
C PRO A 350 2.22 -32.95 6.15
N ALA A 351 1.90 -31.89 6.90
CA ALA A 351 2.83 -31.20 7.81
C ALA A 351 3.37 -32.08 8.96
N GLU A 352 2.71 -33.22 9.22
CA GLU A 352 3.16 -34.21 10.21
C GLU A 352 4.37 -35.03 9.71
N VAL A 353 4.50 -35.18 8.40
CA VAL A 353 5.55 -35.99 7.75
C VAL A 353 6.62 -35.10 7.15
N PHE A 354 6.20 -34.03 6.47
CA PHE A 354 7.09 -33.11 5.79
C PHE A 354 7.20 -31.80 6.58
N PRO A 355 8.41 -31.24 6.78
CA PRO A 355 8.61 -29.99 7.49
C PRO A 355 8.25 -28.77 6.61
N TYR A 356 7.16 -28.86 5.85
CA TYR A 356 6.71 -27.84 4.91
C TYR A 356 5.38 -27.26 5.35
N ARG A 357 5.24 -25.95 5.11
CA ARG A 357 4.01 -25.20 5.33
C ARG A 357 3.54 -24.65 3.99
N VAL A 358 2.39 -25.14 3.53
CA VAL A 358 1.75 -24.66 2.31
C VAL A 358 0.73 -23.58 2.68
N GLN A 359 0.91 -22.37 2.18
CA GLN A 359 0.05 -21.21 2.44
C GLN A 359 -0.28 -20.49 1.15
N THR A 360 -1.52 -20.00 1.04
CA THR A 360 -1.84 -18.99 0.02
C THR A 360 -1.41 -17.61 0.50
N TRP A 361 -1.28 -16.65 -0.42
CA TRP A 361 -1.07 -15.25 -0.04
C TRP A 361 -2.16 -14.72 0.91
N LYS A 362 -3.40 -15.24 0.81
CA LYS A 362 -4.51 -14.89 1.72
C LYS A 362 -4.27 -15.41 3.13
N ASP A 363 -3.72 -16.61 3.27
CA ASP A 363 -3.39 -17.21 4.56
C ASP A 363 -2.25 -16.43 5.25
N MET A 364 -1.25 -15.96 4.47
CA MET A 364 -0.15 -15.14 4.98
C MET A 364 -0.61 -13.77 5.49
N GLN A 365 -1.64 -13.20 4.86
CA GLN A 365 -2.20 -11.89 5.19
C GLN A 365 -3.45 -11.96 6.09
N GLY A 366 -3.64 -13.08 6.80
CA GLY A 366 -4.80 -13.33 7.66
C GLY A 366 -5.16 -12.15 8.59
N PRO A 367 -4.21 -11.56 9.34
CA PRO A 367 -4.51 -10.42 10.22
C PRO A 367 -5.04 -9.18 9.48
N LEU A 368 -4.44 -8.86 8.32
CA LEU A 368 -4.81 -7.71 7.50
C LEU A 368 -6.20 -7.91 6.87
N LEU A 369 -6.44 -9.10 6.30
CA LEU A 369 -7.74 -9.44 5.72
C LEU A 369 -8.84 -9.51 6.79
N ALA A 370 -8.52 -9.99 7.99
CA ALA A 370 -9.46 -9.98 9.12
C ALA A 370 -9.81 -8.55 9.54
N ALA A 371 -8.84 -7.63 9.57
CA ALA A 371 -9.10 -6.22 9.83
C ALA A 371 -10.05 -5.61 8.78
N VAL A 372 -9.82 -5.88 7.50
CA VAL A 372 -10.70 -5.43 6.40
C VAL A 372 -12.11 -6.01 6.52
N GLN A 373 -12.24 -7.30 6.88
CA GLN A 373 -13.54 -7.95 7.10
C GLN A 373 -14.29 -7.36 8.30
N MET A 374 -13.58 -7.09 9.40
CA MET A 374 -14.16 -6.42 10.57
C MET A 374 -14.66 -5.03 10.21
N GLU A 375 -13.87 -4.25 9.48
CA GLU A 375 -14.27 -2.91 9.02
C GLU A 375 -15.52 -2.96 8.13
N THR A 376 -15.55 -3.89 7.17
CA THR A 376 -16.71 -4.10 6.29
C THR A 376 -17.96 -4.48 7.08
N THR A 377 -17.81 -5.30 8.11
CA THR A 377 -18.92 -5.71 8.99
C THR A 377 -19.46 -4.52 9.77
N ILE A 378 -18.59 -3.70 10.36
CA ILE A 378 -18.98 -2.48 11.07
C ILE A 378 -19.72 -1.51 10.13
N LEU A 379 -19.20 -1.31 8.93
CA LEU A 379 -19.82 -0.41 7.94
C LEU A 379 -21.17 -0.93 7.46
N ASN A 380 -21.34 -2.24 7.26
CA ASN A 380 -22.64 -2.83 6.94
C ASN A 380 -23.66 -2.61 8.07
N ILE A 381 -23.24 -2.70 9.33
CA ILE A 381 -24.09 -2.41 10.50
C ILE A 381 -24.47 -0.93 10.53
N LEU A 382 -23.50 -0.02 10.36
CA LEU A 382 -23.74 1.42 10.30
C LEU A 382 -24.70 1.78 9.17
N LEU A 383 -24.51 1.15 8.01
CA LEU A 383 -25.33 1.37 6.85
C LEU A 383 -26.77 0.90 7.06
N PHE A 384 -26.94 -0.30 7.64
CA PHE A 384 -28.25 -0.77 8.07
C PHE A 384 -28.92 0.22 9.04
N LEU A 385 -28.18 0.77 10.00
CA LEU A 385 -28.71 1.76 10.94
C LEU A 385 -29.14 3.05 10.25
N ILE A 386 -28.34 3.60 9.32
CA ILE A 386 -28.68 4.80 8.54
C ILE A 386 -29.99 4.58 7.78
N ILE A 387 -30.12 3.43 7.13
CA ILE A 387 -31.33 3.06 6.38
C ILE A 387 -32.54 2.89 7.31
N ALA A 388 -32.35 2.25 8.47
CA ALA A 388 -33.41 2.06 9.44
C ALA A 388 -33.92 3.42 9.97
N VAL A 389 -33.00 4.31 10.36
CA VAL A 389 -33.32 5.67 10.82
C VAL A 389 -34.04 6.47 9.73
N ALA A 390 -33.57 6.41 8.48
CA ALA A 390 -34.26 7.04 7.34
C ALA A 390 -35.66 6.45 7.14
N GLY A 391 -35.81 5.13 7.22
CA GLY A 391 -37.09 4.43 7.11
C GLY A 391 -38.10 4.84 8.20
N PHE A 392 -37.65 4.97 9.45
CA PHE A 392 -38.49 5.50 10.54
C PHE A 392 -38.87 6.97 10.32
N GLY A 393 -37.95 7.78 9.81
CA GLY A 393 -38.21 9.15 9.41
C GLY A 393 -39.32 9.26 8.36
N ILE A 394 -39.28 8.40 7.34
CA ILE A 394 -40.36 8.27 6.34
C ILE A 394 -41.67 7.88 7.03
N LEU A 395 -41.68 6.82 7.84
CA LEU A 395 -42.89 6.35 8.53
C LEU A 395 -43.54 7.48 9.36
N ALA A 396 -42.75 8.18 10.19
CA ALA A 396 -43.23 9.28 11.03
C ALA A 396 -43.82 10.42 10.19
N THR A 397 -43.15 10.75 9.09
CA THR A 397 -43.61 11.80 8.18
C THR A 397 -44.90 11.41 7.45
N PHE A 398 -44.99 10.17 6.95
CA PHE A 398 -46.20 9.65 6.31
C PHE A 398 -47.38 9.58 7.28
N PHE A 399 -47.13 9.20 8.52
CA PHE A 399 -48.13 9.19 9.57
C PHE A 399 -48.69 10.61 9.80
N MET A 400 -47.80 11.60 9.90
CA MET A 400 -48.19 13.00 10.05
C MET A 400 -49.03 13.50 8.88
N ILE A 401 -48.64 13.16 7.64
CA ILE A 401 -49.40 13.53 6.42
C ILE A 401 -50.84 12.97 6.48
N VAL A 402 -51.03 11.74 6.93
CA VAL A 402 -52.38 11.14 7.07
C VAL A 402 -53.20 11.89 8.12
N VAL A 403 -52.61 12.21 9.27
CA VAL A 403 -53.30 12.94 10.35
C VAL A 403 -53.74 14.32 9.86
N GLU A 404 -52.85 15.08 9.22
CA GLU A 404 -53.17 16.40 8.68
C GLU A 404 -54.22 16.36 7.55
N LYS A 405 -54.38 15.20 6.90
CA LYS A 405 -55.31 14.98 5.77
C LYS A 405 -56.56 14.20 6.13
N THR A 406 -56.83 14.01 7.42
CA THR A 406 -58.02 13.32 7.94
C THR A 406 -59.33 13.85 7.32
N ARG A 407 -59.52 15.18 7.28
CA ARG A 407 -60.73 15.80 6.70
C ARG A 407 -60.89 15.50 5.20
N ASP A 408 -59.81 15.65 4.43
CA ASP A 408 -59.81 15.41 2.98
C ASP A 408 -60.16 13.94 2.67
N ILE A 409 -59.65 13.00 3.48
CA ILE A 409 -59.98 11.56 3.39
C ILE A 409 -61.47 11.32 3.67
N GLY A 410 -62.03 12.00 4.69
CA GLY A 410 -63.45 11.92 5.04
C GLY A 410 -64.37 12.36 3.89
N ILE A 411 -64.03 13.48 3.22
CA ILE A 411 -64.74 13.99 2.05
C ILE A 411 -64.64 13.01 0.87
N LEU A 412 -63.45 12.47 0.60
CA LEU A 412 -63.25 11.48 -0.47
C LEU A 412 -64.12 10.24 -0.25
N LYS A 413 -64.19 9.73 0.98
CA LYS A 413 -65.02 8.56 1.30
C LYS A 413 -66.51 8.86 1.30
N SER A 414 -66.95 10.06 1.70
CA SER A 414 -68.37 10.43 1.62
C SER A 414 -68.86 10.59 0.17
N LEU A 415 -67.95 10.96 -0.75
CA LEU A 415 -68.19 10.97 -2.19
C LEU A 415 -68.14 9.57 -2.84
N GLY A 416 -67.92 8.50 -2.06
CA GLY A 416 -67.95 7.11 -2.55
C GLY A 416 -66.59 6.49 -2.84
N ALA A 417 -65.46 7.10 -2.43
CA ALA A 417 -64.15 6.48 -2.60
C ALA A 417 -64.02 5.19 -1.75
N THR A 418 -63.60 4.10 -2.38
CA THR A 418 -63.36 2.82 -1.69
C THR A 418 -62.11 2.89 -0.80
N SER A 419 -62.06 2.10 0.27
CA SER A 419 -60.89 2.01 1.17
C SER A 419 -59.60 1.62 0.42
N ARG A 420 -59.71 0.74 -0.59
CA ARG A 420 -58.59 0.39 -1.50
C ARG A 420 -58.18 1.58 -2.36
N GLY A 421 -59.13 2.39 -2.82
CA GLY A 421 -58.86 3.63 -3.55
C GLY A 421 -58.06 4.63 -2.72
N VAL A 422 -58.48 4.89 -1.48
CA VAL A 422 -57.74 5.77 -0.54
C VAL A 422 -56.34 5.21 -0.26
N MET A 423 -56.22 3.92 0.04
CA MET A 423 -54.93 3.26 0.27
C MET A 423 -53.97 3.41 -0.93
N SER A 424 -54.46 3.24 -2.15
CA SER A 424 -53.65 3.35 -3.37
C SER A 424 -53.07 4.76 -3.60
N ILE A 425 -53.76 5.80 -3.13
CA ILE A 425 -53.29 7.18 -3.21
C ILE A 425 -52.06 7.37 -2.30
N PHE A 426 -52.15 6.90 -1.05
CA PHE A 426 -51.04 7.01 -0.09
C PHE A 426 -49.85 6.11 -0.44
N LEU A 427 -50.10 4.89 -0.92
CA LEU A 427 -49.02 4.02 -1.41
C LEU A 427 -48.33 4.60 -2.65
N GLY A 428 -49.10 5.18 -3.59
CA GLY A 428 -48.54 5.87 -4.75
C GLY A 428 -47.72 7.11 -4.36
N TYR A 429 -48.10 7.78 -3.27
CA TYR A 429 -47.31 8.85 -2.69
C TYR A 429 -45.99 8.33 -2.08
N GLY A 430 -46.04 7.22 -1.35
CA GLY A 430 -44.88 6.43 -0.88
C GLY A 430 -43.88 6.13 -1.97
N LEU A 431 -44.38 5.52 -3.05
CA LEU A 431 -43.58 5.17 -4.21
C LEU A 431 -42.98 6.39 -4.91
N SER A 432 -43.77 7.47 -5.09
CA SER A 432 -43.29 8.69 -5.74
C SER A 432 -42.18 9.35 -4.94
N LEU A 433 -42.33 9.41 -3.61
CA LEU A 433 -41.36 10.00 -2.72
C LEU A 433 -40.07 9.16 -2.65
N GLY A 434 -40.21 7.83 -2.58
CA GLY A 434 -39.08 6.91 -2.69
C GLY A 434 -38.35 7.04 -4.02
N CYS A 435 -39.06 7.14 -5.14
CA CYS A 435 -38.47 7.31 -6.47
C CYS A 435 -37.71 8.63 -6.61
N VAL A 436 -38.28 9.75 -6.16
CA VAL A 436 -37.62 11.07 -6.23
C VAL A 436 -36.43 11.12 -5.28
N GLY A 437 -36.60 10.70 -4.03
CA GLY A 437 -35.52 10.71 -3.03
C GLY A 437 -34.36 9.80 -3.42
N SER A 438 -34.64 8.57 -3.86
CA SER A 438 -33.59 7.65 -4.31
C SER A 438 -32.95 8.09 -5.63
N GLY A 439 -33.72 8.67 -6.56
CA GLY A 439 -33.17 9.19 -7.82
C GLY A 439 -32.22 10.37 -7.60
N VAL A 440 -32.64 11.36 -6.78
CA VAL A 440 -31.79 12.50 -6.43
C VAL A 440 -30.59 12.04 -5.59
N GLY A 441 -30.80 11.14 -4.63
CA GLY A 441 -29.74 10.57 -3.81
C GLY A 441 -28.71 9.79 -4.64
N MET A 442 -29.16 9.04 -5.64
CA MET A 442 -28.30 8.34 -6.57
C MET A 442 -27.44 9.32 -7.39
N VAL A 443 -28.05 10.35 -7.97
CA VAL A 443 -27.32 11.35 -8.76
C VAL A 443 -26.29 12.09 -7.89
N LEU A 444 -26.69 12.55 -6.71
CA LEU A 444 -25.79 13.26 -5.79
C LEU A 444 -24.68 12.35 -5.26
N GLY A 445 -25.00 11.11 -4.89
CA GLY A 445 -24.02 10.13 -4.43
C GLY A 445 -23.00 9.80 -5.51
N LEU A 446 -23.44 9.51 -6.73
CA LEU A 446 -22.53 9.26 -7.86
C LEU A 446 -21.68 10.49 -8.20
N LEU A 447 -22.28 11.68 -8.22
CA LEU A 447 -21.54 12.92 -8.46
C LEU A 447 -20.46 13.14 -7.40
N PHE A 448 -20.77 12.86 -6.13
CA PHE A 448 -19.82 12.96 -5.03
C PHE A 448 -18.69 11.94 -5.19
N VAL A 449 -19.00 10.67 -5.47
CA VAL A 449 -17.98 9.61 -5.67
C VAL A 449 -17.02 9.97 -6.80
N VAL A 450 -17.54 10.42 -7.95
CA VAL A 450 -16.70 10.81 -9.10
C VAL A 450 -15.79 12.01 -8.78
N ASN A 451 -16.20 12.89 -7.86
CA ASN A 451 -15.45 14.07 -7.48
C ASN A 451 -14.78 13.95 -6.10
N ILE A 452 -14.68 12.75 -5.53
CA ILE A 452 -14.27 12.58 -4.13
C ILE A 452 -12.87 13.14 -3.85
N ASN A 453 -11.91 12.90 -4.74
CA ASN A 453 -10.54 13.41 -4.61
C ASN A 453 -10.52 14.94 -4.68
N ARG A 454 -11.26 15.53 -5.62
CA ARG A 454 -11.38 16.99 -5.72
C ARG A 454 -12.05 17.61 -4.48
N VAL A 455 -13.04 16.94 -3.90
CA VAL A 455 -13.67 17.39 -2.65
C VAL A 455 -12.68 17.32 -1.50
N ALA A 456 -11.84 16.27 -1.44
CA ALA A 456 -10.75 16.18 -0.48
C ALA A 456 -9.77 17.34 -0.63
N ASP A 457 -9.25 17.61 -1.83
CA ASP A 457 -8.30 18.72 -2.10
C ASP A 457 -8.84 20.08 -1.62
N VAL A 458 -10.13 20.35 -1.89
CA VAL A 458 -10.80 21.59 -1.45
C VAL A 458 -10.90 21.63 0.07
N LEU A 459 -11.23 20.52 0.71
CA LEU A 459 -11.34 20.43 2.16
C LEU A 459 -9.98 20.59 2.83
N GLU A 460 -8.91 20.07 2.23
CA GLU A 460 -7.52 20.26 2.68
C GLU A 460 -7.10 21.72 2.61
N THR A 461 -7.43 22.39 1.51
CA THR A 461 -7.18 23.83 1.35
C THR A 461 -7.91 24.67 2.41
N ILE A 462 -9.13 24.28 2.80
CA ILE A 462 -9.95 25.00 3.79
C ILE A 462 -9.50 24.70 5.22
N THR A 463 -9.22 23.45 5.54
CA THR A 463 -8.91 23.02 6.91
C THR A 463 -7.43 23.12 7.25
N GLY A 464 -6.56 23.25 6.26
CA GLY A 464 -5.10 23.26 6.43
C GLY A 464 -4.54 21.93 6.93
N ARG A 465 -5.33 20.84 6.84
CA ARG A 465 -4.94 19.49 7.25
C ARG A 465 -5.30 18.52 6.13
N GLU A 466 -4.40 17.57 5.87
CA GLU A 466 -4.68 16.50 4.92
C GLU A 466 -5.81 15.63 5.47
N VAL A 467 -6.85 15.49 4.65
CA VAL A 467 -8.01 14.65 4.95
C VAL A 467 -7.62 13.19 4.76
N PHE A 468 -6.66 12.92 3.88
CA PHE A 468 -6.16 11.61 3.56
C PHE A 468 -4.64 11.60 3.41
N ASP A 469 -3.92 11.12 4.43
CA ASP A 469 -2.45 11.06 4.42
C ASP A 469 -1.95 9.86 3.58
N PRO A 470 -1.29 10.10 2.42
CA PRO A 470 -0.78 9.03 1.56
C PRO A 470 0.36 8.22 2.19
N THR A 471 0.99 8.72 3.26
CA THR A 471 2.04 8.01 3.98
C THR A 471 1.49 6.94 4.93
N ILE A 472 0.26 7.12 5.42
CA ILE A 472 -0.40 6.19 6.36
C ILE A 472 -1.25 5.16 5.61
N TYR A 473 -2.08 5.60 4.66
CA TYR A 473 -3.08 4.74 4.02
C TYR A 473 -2.60 4.08 2.73
N TYR A 474 -1.37 4.35 2.30
CA TYR A 474 -0.71 3.67 1.16
C TYR A 474 -1.36 3.89 -0.22
N PHE A 475 -2.29 4.84 -0.37
CA PHE A 475 -2.86 5.23 -1.66
C PHE A 475 -2.53 6.69 -1.97
N GLN A 476 -2.23 6.98 -3.25
CA GLN A 476 -2.03 8.35 -3.72
C GLN A 476 -3.36 9.09 -3.92
N GLU A 477 -4.44 8.36 -4.12
CA GLU A 477 -5.80 8.87 -4.32
C GLU A 477 -6.78 7.93 -3.61
N ILE A 478 -7.98 8.43 -3.26
CA ILE A 478 -9.02 7.61 -2.64
C ILE A 478 -9.58 6.67 -3.72
N PRO A 479 -9.35 5.34 -3.63
CA PRO A 479 -9.83 4.42 -4.63
C PRO A 479 -11.35 4.29 -4.51
N THR A 480 -12.07 4.45 -5.63
CA THR A 480 -13.52 4.28 -5.67
C THR A 480 -13.91 3.37 -6.82
N ILE A 481 -14.76 2.38 -6.54
CA ILE A 481 -15.30 1.47 -7.55
C ILE A 481 -16.82 1.52 -7.48
N ILE A 482 -17.44 1.98 -8.56
CA ILE A 482 -18.89 2.07 -8.68
C ILE A 482 -19.41 0.78 -9.32
N GLN A 483 -20.04 -0.06 -8.50
CA GLN A 483 -20.73 -1.26 -8.98
C GLN A 483 -22.19 -0.94 -9.29
N ALA A 484 -22.57 -0.96 -10.57
CA ALA A 484 -23.94 -0.66 -11.01
C ALA A 484 -24.99 -1.56 -10.34
N HIS A 485 -24.66 -2.84 -10.14
CA HIS A 485 -25.52 -3.79 -9.43
C HIS A 485 -25.81 -3.34 -8.00
N THR A 486 -24.78 -2.92 -7.25
CA THR A 486 -24.94 -2.48 -5.86
C THR A 486 -25.74 -1.18 -5.79
N VAL A 487 -25.47 -0.22 -6.68
CA VAL A 487 -26.28 1.01 -6.78
C VAL A 487 -27.76 0.69 -7.08
N ALA A 488 -28.02 -0.25 -7.98
CA ALA A 488 -29.39 -0.67 -8.29
C ALA A 488 -30.09 -1.29 -7.07
N TRP A 489 -29.41 -2.14 -6.29
CA TRP A 489 -29.95 -2.69 -5.04
C TRP A 489 -30.19 -1.63 -3.97
N ILE A 490 -29.32 -0.64 -3.85
CA ILE A 490 -29.49 0.48 -2.93
C ILE A 490 -30.76 1.27 -3.28
N VAL A 491 -30.93 1.63 -4.55
CA VAL A 491 -32.10 2.37 -5.04
C VAL A 491 -33.38 1.54 -4.86
N ALA A 492 -33.36 0.26 -5.26
CA ALA A 492 -34.50 -0.64 -5.11
C ALA A 492 -34.87 -0.85 -3.63
N GLY A 493 -33.88 -1.03 -2.76
CA GLY A 493 -34.06 -1.16 -1.32
C GLY A 493 -34.67 0.10 -0.69
N ALA A 494 -34.16 1.28 -1.04
CA ALA A 494 -34.71 2.55 -0.57
C ALA A 494 -36.16 2.77 -1.01
N MET A 495 -36.48 2.44 -2.27
CA MET A 495 -37.86 2.48 -2.78
C MET A 495 -38.77 1.49 -2.03
N LEU A 496 -38.30 0.27 -1.80
CA LEU A 496 -39.05 -0.75 -1.08
C LEU A 496 -39.33 -0.32 0.36
N ILE A 497 -38.34 0.25 1.06
CA ILE A 497 -38.49 0.76 2.42
C ILE A 497 -39.46 1.94 2.46
N ALA A 498 -39.40 2.85 1.49
CA ALA A 498 -40.34 3.97 1.40
C ALA A 498 -41.79 3.48 1.22
N VAL A 499 -42.00 2.49 0.36
CA VAL A 499 -43.32 1.86 0.18
C VAL A 499 -43.75 1.16 1.46
N MET A 500 -42.92 0.32 2.06
CA MET A 500 -43.20 -0.41 3.31
C MET A 500 -43.56 0.53 4.46
N ALA A 501 -42.80 1.61 4.64
CA ALA A 501 -43.06 2.64 5.65
C ALA A 501 -44.41 3.35 5.40
N SER A 502 -44.82 3.52 4.15
CA SER A 502 -46.12 4.13 3.81
C SER A 502 -47.33 3.22 4.03
N VAL A 503 -47.13 1.89 4.14
CA VAL A 503 -48.23 0.92 4.27
C VAL A 503 -49.04 1.15 5.55
N LEU A 504 -48.38 1.34 6.69
CA LEU A 504 -49.07 1.46 7.99
C LEU A 504 -49.96 2.72 8.05
N PRO A 505 -49.47 3.93 7.68
CA PRO A 505 -50.32 5.11 7.57
C PRO A 505 -51.43 4.96 6.52
N ALA A 506 -51.15 4.35 5.37
CA ALA A 506 -52.13 4.13 4.32
C ALA A 506 -53.28 3.21 4.76
N LEU A 507 -52.98 2.15 5.51
CA LEU A 507 -53.98 1.26 6.11
C LEU A 507 -54.85 2.00 7.12
N ARG A 508 -54.25 2.89 7.93
CA ARG A 508 -54.99 3.72 8.89
C ARG A 508 -55.96 4.67 8.18
N ALA A 509 -55.50 5.38 7.14
CA ALA A 509 -56.34 6.25 6.31
C ALA A 509 -57.50 5.46 5.66
N ALA A 510 -57.20 4.26 5.14
CA ALA A 510 -58.17 3.40 4.49
C ALA A 510 -59.26 2.87 5.44
N ARG A 511 -59.00 2.76 6.74
CA ARG A 511 -59.97 2.26 7.75
C ARG A 511 -60.79 3.36 8.43
N MET A 512 -60.47 4.63 8.22
CA MET A 512 -61.15 5.76 8.86
C MET A 512 -62.62 5.90 8.43
N HIS A 513 -63.55 6.09 9.37
CA HIS A 513 -64.97 6.29 9.04
C HIS A 513 -65.25 7.74 8.61
N PRO A 514 -66.08 7.97 7.57
CA PRO A 514 -66.35 9.34 7.07
C PRO A 514 -66.94 10.27 8.13
N VAL A 515 -67.81 9.72 8.98
CA VAL A 515 -68.47 10.46 10.07
C VAL A 515 -67.45 10.92 11.11
N GLU A 516 -66.51 10.06 11.50
CA GLU A 516 -65.45 10.39 12.46
C GLU A 516 -64.49 11.44 11.89
N ALA A 517 -64.11 11.30 10.61
CA ALA A 517 -63.21 12.23 9.94
C ALA A 517 -63.76 13.66 9.79
N LEU A 518 -65.10 13.81 9.76
CA LEU A 518 -65.80 15.09 9.64
C LEU A 518 -66.25 15.68 11.00
N ARG A 519 -66.15 14.90 12.09
CA ARG A 519 -66.60 15.31 13.44
C ARG A 519 -65.55 16.06 14.25
N TYR A 520 -64.29 16.04 13.81
CA TYR A 520 -63.20 16.78 14.43
C TYR A 520 -63.24 18.25 14.00
N GLU A 521 -64.02 19.04 14.73
CA GLU A 521 -63.65 20.39 15.19
C GLU A 521 -63.40 20.34 16.70
#